data_AF-A0A7S0SLJ3-F1
#
_entry.id   AF-A0A7S0SLJ3-F1
#
_cell.length_a   1.000
_cell.length_b   1.000
_cell.length_c   1.000
_cell.angle_alpha   90.00
_cell.angle_beta   90.00
_cell.angle_gamma   90.00
#
_symmetry.space_group_name_H-M   'P 1'
#
loop_
_entity.id
_entity.type
_entity.pdbx_description
1 polymer ?
#
loop_
_entity_poly.entity_id
_entity_poly.type
_entity_poly.pdbx_seq_one_letter_code
_entity_poly.pdbx_strand_id
1 'polypeptide(L)'
;VVRLTSDRSVTGAGFVANYETRTGAVARPEVGPCVGEGVTLTADHGNLTNGPGFYPNNANCTWVIVPSDGAHSIRLQFTAFDMENDYDYVQIFSKPTNGSSTLQLIASLTGSTIPTATFSVDGGDSMVVRLTSD
;
A
#
# COMPACT_ATOMS: atom_id res chain seq x y z
N VAL A 1 23.32 -2.84 -16.63
CA VAL A 1 23.49 -3.21 -18.06
C VAL A 1 24.75 -4.04 -18.19
N VAL A 2 24.67 -5.26 -18.74
CA VAL A 2 25.86 -6.08 -19.03
C VAL A 2 26.36 -5.73 -20.42
N ARG A 3 27.65 -5.42 -20.57
CA ARG A 3 28.25 -5.06 -21.86
C ARG A 3 29.63 -5.67 -22.05
N LEU A 4 29.81 -6.37 -23.17
CA LEU A 4 31.10 -6.87 -23.65
C LEU A 4 31.60 -5.97 -24.78
N THR A 5 32.91 -5.68 -24.82
CA THR A 5 33.55 -4.92 -25.90
C THR A 5 34.91 -5.56 -26.19
N SER A 6 35.22 -5.81 -27.47
CA SER A 6 36.49 -6.39 -27.91
C SER A 6 37.28 -5.42 -28.78
N ASP A 7 38.56 -5.73 -29.01
CA ASP A 7 39.42 -5.01 -29.96
C ASP A 7 39.59 -5.80 -31.28
N ARG A 8 40.61 -5.45 -32.07
CA ARG A 8 40.84 -5.97 -33.43
C ARG A 8 41.69 -7.24 -33.50
N SER A 9 42.06 -7.86 -32.37
CA SER A 9 42.93 -9.04 -32.35
C SER A 9 42.34 -10.16 -31.47
N VAL A 10 42.89 -11.38 -31.62
CA VAL A 10 42.61 -12.67 -30.93
C VAL A 10 41.33 -12.75 -30.07
N THR A 11 40.45 -13.72 -30.36
CA THR A 11 39.19 -13.96 -29.62
C THR A 11 39.21 -15.27 -28.81
N GLY A 12 38.25 -15.40 -27.88
CA GLY A 12 38.01 -16.61 -27.09
C GLY A 12 36.51 -16.93 -26.98
N ALA A 13 36.17 -18.02 -26.26
CA ALA A 13 34.81 -18.60 -26.25
C ALA A 13 33.70 -17.74 -25.60
N GLY A 14 34.00 -16.54 -25.08
CA GLY A 14 33.02 -15.67 -24.46
C GLY A 14 32.57 -16.14 -23.07
N PHE A 15 31.36 -15.76 -22.66
CA PHE A 15 30.79 -16.18 -21.38
C PHE A 15 29.33 -16.61 -21.53
N VAL A 16 28.91 -17.55 -20.68
CA VAL A 16 27.51 -17.87 -20.40
C VAL A 16 27.27 -17.57 -18.93
N ALA A 17 26.19 -16.85 -18.63
CA ALA A 17 25.84 -16.50 -17.26
C ALA A 17 24.37 -16.86 -16.99
N ASN A 18 24.12 -17.39 -15.80
CA ASN A 18 22.78 -17.48 -15.23
C ASN A 18 22.60 -16.28 -14.29
N TYR A 19 21.41 -15.69 -14.28
CA TYR A 19 21.04 -14.69 -13.28
C TYR A 19 19.84 -15.19 -12.49
N GLU A 20 19.81 -14.84 -11.22
CA GLU A 20 18.71 -15.12 -10.31
C GLU A 20 18.39 -13.83 -9.55
N THR A 21 17.13 -13.45 -9.49
CA THR A 21 16.67 -12.40 -8.58
C THR A 21 16.13 -13.06 -7.32
N ARG A 22 16.87 -12.97 -6.21
CA ARG A 22 16.35 -13.36 -4.90
C ARG A 22 15.52 -12.22 -4.32
N THR A 23 14.22 -12.19 -4.61
CA THR A 23 13.28 -11.68 -3.62
C THR A 23 13.18 -12.77 -2.57
N GLY A 24 13.65 -12.49 -1.35
CA GLY A 24 13.65 -13.46 -0.25
C GLY A 24 12.31 -14.20 -0.18
N ALA A 25 12.38 -15.51 -0.07
CA ALA A 25 11.20 -16.34 0.11
C ALA A 25 10.51 -15.95 1.43
N VAL A 26 9.41 -15.20 1.33
CA VAL A 26 8.23 -15.35 2.19
C VAL A 26 7.02 -15.29 1.26
N ALA A 27 6.07 -16.19 1.46
CA ALA A 27 5.06 -16.60 0.50
C ALA A 27 4.17 -15.45 -0.04
N ARG A 28 3.87 -15.54 -1.35
CA ARG A 28 2.71 -14.99 -2.08
C ARG A 28 2.78 -13.49 -2.47
N PRO A 29 2.46 -13.14 -3.74
CA PRO A 29 2.42 -11.75 -4.19
C PRO A 29 1.14 -11.08 -3.66
N GLU A 30 1.29 -10.15 -2.71
CA GLU A 30 0.23 -9.21 -2.32
C GLU A 30 0.74 -7.77 -2.57
N VAL A 31 -0.14 -6.93 -3.12
CA VAL A 31 0.14 -5.57 -3.60
C VAL A 31 0.34 -4.63 -2.39
N GLY A 32 1.41 -3.79 -2.38
CA GLY A 32 1.97 -3.10 -1.19
C GLY A 32 1.23 -1.89 -0.57
N PRO A 33 1.89 -1.03 0.28
CA PRO A 33 3.25 -1.11 0.82
C PRO A 33 3.27 -1.30 2.36
N CYS A 34 3.98 -2.30 2.87
CA CYS A 34 4.25 -2.45 4.30
C CYS A 34 5.34 -1.50 4.84
N VAL A 35 6.12 -0.82 3.98
CA VAL A 35 6.99 0.36 4.25
C VAL A 35 7.23 1.11 2.92
N GLY A 36 6.85 2.39 2.78
CA GLY A 36 7.16 3.22 1.60
C GLY A 36 5.97 3.80 0.83
N GLU A 37 6.26 4.53 -0.27
CA GLU A 37 5.35 5.43 -1.00
C GLU A 37 3.94 4.85 -1.17
N GLY A 38 2.95 5.56 -0.64
CA GLY A 38 1.57 5.09 -0.58
C GLY A 38 1.01 4.68 -1.94
N VAL A 39 0.15 3.67 -1.96
CA VAL A 39 -0.46 3.15 -3.18
C VAL A 39 -1.72 3.93 -3.51
N THR A 40 -1.83 4.40 -4.76
CA THR A 40 -3.06 5.02 -5.28
C THR A 40 -3.94 3.96 -5.94
N LEU A 41 -5.19 3.87 -5.49
CA LEU A 41 -6.20 2.94 -5.95
C LEU A 41 -7.29 3.74 -6.69
N THR A 42 -7.53 3.40 -7.95
CA THR A 42 -8.52 4.06 -8.82
C THR A 42 -9.62 3.12 -9.31
N ALA A 43 -9.55 1.84 -8.94
CA ALA A 43 -10.58 0.87 -9.26
C ALA A 43 -11.82 1.10 -8.39
N ASP A 44 -13.02 0.83 -8.92
CA ASP A 44 -14.30 0.98 -8.21
C ASP A 44 -14.43 0.10 -6.96
N HIS A 45 -13.62 -0.95 -6.88
CA HIS A 45 -13.54 -1.88 -5.75
C HIS A 45 -12.13 -2.46 -5.63
N GLY A 46 -11.76 -2.84 -4.42
CA GLY A 46 -10.48 -3.45 -4.09
C GLY A 46 -10.38 -3.76 -2.61
N ASN A 47 -9.34 -4.49 -2.24
CA ASN A 47 -9.05 -4.81 -0.84
C ASN A 47 -7.78 -4.10 -0.39
N LEU A 48 -7.81 -3.56 0.83
CA LEU A 48 -6.63 -3.03 1.50
C LEU A 48 -6.06 -4.15 2.39
N THR A 49 -4.75 -4.39 2.31
CA THR A 49 -4.07 -5.41 3.12
C THR A 49 -2.65 -4.94 3.44
N ASN A 50 -2.15 -5.29 4.62
CA ASN A 50 -0.73 -5.16 4.98
C ASN A 50 0.13 -6.26 4.32
N GLY A 51 -0.48 -7.17 3.56
CA GLY A 51 0.17 -8.32 2.96
C GLY A 51 0.03 -9.58 3.82
N PRO A 52 0.73 -10.67 3.45
CA PRO A 52 0.65 -11.91 4.19
C PRO A 52 1.38 -11.81 5.54
N GLY A 53 0.72 -12.27 6.61
CA GLY A 53 1.29 -12.32 7.96
C GLY A 53 1.09 -11.02 8.75
N PHE A 54 1.89 -10.86 9.80
CA PHE A 54 1.83 -9.69 10.67
C PHE A 54 2.45 -8.46 9.99
N TYR A 55 1.93 -7.27 10.28
CA TYR A 55 2.58 -6.02 9.87
C TYR A 55 3.92 -5.86 10.62
N PRO A 56 4.95 -5.24 10.01
CA PRO A 56 6.23 -5.05 10.67
C PRO A 56 6.15 -3.94 11.72
N ASN A 57 7.07 -3.94 12.67
CA ASN A 57 7.33 -2.78 13.54
C ASN A 57 7.77 -1.57 12.69
N ASN A 58 7.50 -0.37 13.18
CA ASN A 58 7.82 0.90 12.53
C ASN A 58 7.19 1.02 11.12
N ALA A 59 6.06 0.36 10.88
CA ALA A 59 5.35 0.41 9.62
C ALA A 59 4.75 1.80 9.41
N ASN A 60 4.74 2.24 8.14
CA ASN A 60 4.03 3.44 7.72
C ASN A 60 3.48 3.19 6.31
N CYS A 61 2.30 2.58 6.29
CA CYS A 61 1.61 2.17 5.06
C CYS A 61 0.53 3.20 4.74
N THR A 62 0.41 3.61 3.48
CA THR A 62 -0.66 4.53 3.07
C THR A 62 -1.33 4.01 1.80
N TRP A 63 -2.66 3.98 1.80
CA TRP A 63 -3.49 3.74 0.63
C TRP A 63 -4.35 4.97 0.35
N VAL A 64 -4.35 5.43 -0.89
CA VAL A 64 -5.15 6.56 -1.36
C VAL A 64 -6.17 6.03 -2.35
N ILE A 65 -7.43 5.95 -1.93
CA ILE A 65 -8.55 5.58 -2.80
C ILE A 65 -9.06 6.87 -3.46
N VAL A 66 -8.89 6.95 -4.76
CA VAL A 66 -9.40 8.03 -5.61
C VAL A 66 -10.71 7.53 -6.24
N PRO A 67 -11.82 8.26 -6.10
CA PRO A 67 -13.08 7.84 -6.69
C PRO A 67 -12.96 7.88 -8.22
N SER A 68 -13.59 6.91 -8.90
CA SER A 68 -13.70 6.91 -10.35
C SER A 68 -14.65 8.00 -10.83
N ASP A 69 -14.55 8.36 -12.11
CA ASP A 69 -15.42 9.36 -12.72
C ASP A 69 -16.90 8.95 -12.59
N GLY A 70 -17.68 9.76 -11.88
CA GLY A 70 -19.10 9.51 -11.61
C GLY A 70 -19.40 8.80 -10.28
N ALA A 71 -18.39 8.37 -9.52
CA ALA A 71 -18.62 7.87 -8.17
C ALA A 71 -19.03 9.01 -7.21
N HIS A 72 -20.12 8.80 -6.48
CA HIS A 72 -20.66 9.80 -5.55
C HIS A 72 -20.06 9.72 -4.14
N SER A 73 -19.52 8.55 -3.75
CA SER A 73 -18.94 8.31 -2.43
C SER A 73 -17.99 7.11 -2.45
N ILE A 74 -16.97 7.12 -1.59
CA ILE A 74 -16.15 5.96 -1.23
C ILE A 74 -16.68 5.37 0.07
N ARG A 75 -16.76 4.04 0.18
CA ARG A 75 -17.13 3.33 1.41
C ARG A 75 -16.07 2.29 1.76
N LEU A 76 -15.68 2.24 3.04
CA LEU A 76 -14.72 1.30 3.59
C LEU A 76 -15.33 0.53 4.76
N GLN A 77 -15.17 -0.80 4.73
CA GLN A 77 -15.58 -1.72 5.79
C GLN A 77 -14.42 -2.69 6.06
N PHE A 78 -14.18 -2.97 7.34
CA PHE A 78 -13.17 -3.95 7.73
C PHE A 78 -13.81 -5.33 7.86
N THR A 79 -13.22 -6.33 7.24
CA THR A 79 -13.62 -7.74 7.37
C THR A 79 -12.68 -8.53 8.30
N ALA A 80 -11.51 -7.98 8.60
CA ALA A 80 -10.54 -8.45 9.57
C ALA A 80 -9.80 -7.24 10.15
N PHE A 81 -9.44 -7.30 11.43
CA PHE A 81 -8.76 -6.21 12.13
C PHE A 81 -8.05 -6.78 13.36
N ASP A 82 -6.73 -6.62 13.41
CA ASP A 82 -5.91 -7.05 14.55
C ASP A 82 -4.68 -6.14 14.64
N MET A 83 -4.73 -5.18 15.56
CA MET A 83 -3.68 -4.17 15.81
C MET A 83 -3.30 -4.18 17.28
N GLU A 84 -2.07 -3.77 17.59
CA GLU A 84 -1.66 -3.54 18.98
C GLU A 84 -2.48 -2.42 19.60
N ASN A 85 -3.13 -2.72 20.73
CA ASN A 85 -4.05 -1.81 21.38
C ASN A 85 -3.34 -0.60 21.98
N ASP A 86 -3.75 0.61 21.57
CA ASP A 86 -3.25 1.91 22.02
C ASP A 86 -1.81 2.27 21.61
N TYR A 87 -1.16 1.46 20.77
CA TYR A 87 0.19 1.73 20.24
C TYR A 87 0.20 1.81 18.71
N ASP A 88 -0.51 0.89 18.07
CA ASP A 88 -0.60 0.82 16.61
C ASP A 88 -1.98 1.26 16.12
N TYR A 89 -2.01 1.87 14.93
CA TYR A 89 -3.21 2.52 14.43
C TYR A 89 -3.46 2.28 12.96
N VAL A 90 -4.74 2.11 12.64
CA VAL A 90 -5.29 2.36 11.30
C VAL A 90 -6.11 3.64 11.34
N GLN A 91 -5.68 4.63 10.56
CA GLN A 91 -6.29 5.94 10.50
C GLN A 91 -6.92 6.18 9.13
N ILE A 92 -8.13 6.72 9.12
CA ILE A 92 -8.92 6.97 7.92
C ILE A 92 -9.11 8.47 7.80
N PHE A 93 -8.85 9.02 6.63
CA PHE A 93 -8.96 10.44 6.35
C PHE A 93 -9.76 10.71 5.07
N SER A 94 -10.44 11.85 5.04
CA SER A 94 -10.88 12.47 3.78
C SER A 94 -9.79 13.42 3.27
N LYS A 95 -9.53 13.38 1.96
CA LYS A 95 -8.68 14.33 1.24
C LYS A 95 -9.54 15.11 0.23
N PRO A 96 -9.79 16.40 0.48
CA PRO A 96 -10.59 17.22 -0.41
C PRO A 96 -10.02 17.34 -1.82
N THR A 97 -10.88 17.23 -2.84
CA THR A 97 -10.46 17.34 -4.26
C THR A 97 -10.24 18.79 -4.71
N ASN A 98 -10.59 19.77 -3.88
CA ASN A 98 -10.42 21.21 -4.14
C ASN A 98 -8.96 21.71 -4.11
N GLY A 99 -7.96 20.82 -4.17
CA GLY A 99 -6.54 21.17 -4.12
C GLY A 99 -5.99 21.43 -2.71
N SER A 100 -6.80 21.30 -1.66
CA SER A 100 -6.33 21.32 -0.27
C SER A 100 -5.44 20.10 0.00
N SER A 101 -4.26 20.34 0.58
CA SER A 101 -3.38 19.27 1.06
C SER A 101 -3.76 18.77 2.46
N THR A 102 -4.78 19.35 3.10
CA THR A 102 -5.16 19.03 4.47
C THR A 102 -6.02 17.77 4.51
N LEU A 103 -5.52 16.74 5.20
CA LEU A 103 -6.29 15.53 5.51
C LEU A 103 -7.21 15.77 6.71
N GLN A 104 -8.46 15.35 6.60
CA GLN A 104 -9.45 15.41 7.68
C GLN A 104 -9.60 14.01 8.29
N LEU A 105 -9.23 13.85 9.57
CA LEU A 105 -9.35 12.56 10.26
C LEU A 105 -10.82 12.19 10.43
N ILE A 106 -11.18 11.00 9.94
CA ILE A 106 -12.51 10.40 10.09
C ILE A 106 -12.52 9.45 11.28
N ALA A 107 -11.50 8.60 11.38
CA ALA A 107 -11.38 7.62 12.46
C ALA A 107 -9.92 7.24 12.71
N SER A 108 -9.61 6.91 13.96
CA SER A 108 -8.35 6.32 14.40
C SER A 108 -8.70 5.04 15.15
N LEU A 109 -8.25 3.90 14.64
CA LEU A 109 -8.67 2.57 15.09
C LEU A 109 -7.45 1.82 15.64
N THR A 110 -7.65 1.03 16.69
CA THR A 110 -6.62 0.23 17.36
C THR A 110 -7.25 -1.01 18.01
N GLY A 111 -6.44 -1.95 18.49
CA GLY A 111 -6.87 -3.19 19.10
C GLY A 111 -7.34 -4.25 18.09
N SER A 112 -7.99 -5.31 18.59
CA SER A 112 -8.35 -6.50 17.80
C SER A 112 -9.85 -6.67 17.53
N THR A 113 -10.65 -5.66 17.86
CA THR A 113 -12.10 -5.69 17.58
C THR A 113 -12.35 -5.15 16.17
N ILE A 114 -12.97 -5.95 15.32
CA ILE A 114 -13.37 -5.54 13.97
C ILE A 114 -14.41 -4.40 14.08
N PRO A 115 -14.14 -3.20 13.52
CA PRO A 115 -15.10 -2.11 13.52
C PRO A 115 -16.39 -2.49 12.77
N THR A 116 -17.55 -2.35 13.42
CA THR A 116 -18.86 -2.57 12.79
C THR A 116 -19.32 -1.38 11.94
N ALA A 117 -18.66 -0.23 12.10
CA ALA A 117 -18.97 0.99 11.37
C ALA A 117 -18.52 0.90 9.90
N THR A 118 -19.31 1.52 9.01
CA THR A 118 -18.88 1.80 7.63
C THR A 118 -18.36 3.23 7.57
N PHE A 119 -17.12 3.39 7.11
CA PHE A 119 -16.51 4.70 6.94
C PHE A 119 -16.75 5.19 5.51
N SER A 120 -17.16 6.44 5.34
CA SER A 120 -17.51 6.99 4.02
C SER A 120 -16.87 8.34 3.79
N VAL A 121 -16.57 8.64 2.52
CA VAL A 121 -16.12 9.93 2.01
C VAL A 121 -17.01 10.29 0.82
N ASP A 122 -17.56 11.50 0.80
CA ASP A 122 -18.53 11.95 -0.21
C ASP A 122 -17.89 12.90 -1.22
N GLY A 123 -18.58 13.15 -2.35
CA GLY A 123 -18.40 14.38 -3.12
C GLY A 123 -17.13 14.46 -3.97
N GLY A 124 -16.61 13.32 -4.42
CA GLY A 124 -15.42 13.26 -5.27
C GLY A 124 -14.10 13.43 -4.50
N ASP A 125 -14.15 13.54 -3.17
CA ASP A 125 -12.97 13.51 -2.30
C ASP A 125 -12.30 12.13 -2.32
N SER A 126 -10.99 12.09 -2.08
CA SER A 126 -10.25 10.83 -1.95
C SER A 126 -10.25 10.35 -0.50
N MET A 127 -10.30 9.03 -0.29
CA MET A 127 -10.12 8.44 1.04
C MET A 127 -8.67 8.02 1.22
N VAL A 128 -8.04 8.43 2.32
CA VAL A 128 -6.68 8.02 2.68
C VAL A 128 -6.74 7.11 3.89
N VAL A 129 -6.21 5.90 3.78
CA VAL A 129 -6.09 4.94 4.88
C VAL A 129 -4.61 4.80 5.21
N ARG A 130 -4.25 4.95 6.48
CA ARG A 130 -2.87 4.88 6.94
C ARG A 130 -2.72 3.88 8.09
N LEU A 131 -1.82 2.93 7.95
CA LEU A 131 -1.39 2.04 9.04
C LEU A 131 -0.05 2.53 9.59
N THR A 132 0.04 2.74 10.89
CA THR A 132 1.28 3.05 11.60
C THR A 132 1.52 2.09 12.76
N SER A 133 2.76 1.63 12.92
CA SER A 133 3.20 0.85 14.09
C SER A 133 4.51 1.38 14.68
N ASP A 134 4.80 1.01 15.93
CA ASP A 134 6.02 1.42 16.67
C ASP A 134 7.23 0.45 16.54
#